data_AF-A0A0C3PSC4-F1
#
_entry.id   AF-A0A0C3PSC4-F1
#
_cell.length_a   1.000
_cell.length_b   1.000
_cell.length_c   1.000
_cell.angle_alpha   90.00
_cell.angle_beta   90.00
_cell.angle_gamma   90.00
#
_symmetry.space_group_name_H-M   'P 1'
#
loop_
_entity.id
_entity.type
_entity.pdbx_description
1 polymer ?
#
loop_
_entity_poly.entity_id
_entity_poly.type
_entity_poly.pdbx_seq_one_letter_code
_entity_poly.pdbx_strand_id
1 'polypeptide(L)'
;MSFLPSSNHVLAADLWPSHISRIIESHVHVGDLLEWQHFPSSLSQFVQWGAVSQDCTVDKKSRSFLLVYKTIPYNEPSSAVYPISVRIYGYLQHFSLGDVGNWEGDSSRAQYAAQTINLTGNGLDVAWKNQLDRLNLAATFASRALKIPLAQTQFRRQLYMQRKVFDKISPPSSQQLSPSSTDPLQVNPHMRDGPHMPTGPWKWNGPIEILDLQKDGTIIPIHEILLASGDLVEVDAEFDLVIGRGHTGSKHLRVFLSCKQVLRLQPASDNESPTAHSMNTGSPTPVKRVRAFKATTDDPLPPTSPPSCTNPKKSLKHNNHHATVQAPKPR
;
A
#
# COMPACT_ATOMS: atom_id res chain seq x y z
N MET A 1 6.85 -0.21 -15.08
CA MET A 1 6.23 -1.40 -14.47
C MET A 1 6.63 -2.62 -15.30
N SER A 2 6.94 -3.73 -14.64
CA SER A 2 7.42 -4.97 -15.28
C SER A 2 6.43 -6.13 -15.11
N PHE A 3 6.45 -7.11 -16.02
CA PHE A 3 5.49 -8.23 -16.07
C PHE A 3 6.16 -9.56 -15.72
N LEU A 4 5.49 -10.36 -14.89
CA LEU A 4 5.98 -11.66 -14.39
C LEU A 4 5.82 -12.78 -15.44
N PRO A 5 6.90 -13.31 -16.04
CA PRO A 5 6.76 -14.28 -17.13
C PRO A 5 6.52 -15.71 -16.64
N SER A 6 5.92 -16.52 -17.52
CA SER A 6 5.96 -17.98 -17.46
C SER A 6 7.19 -18.49 -18.22
N SER A 7 7.25 -19.79 -18.52
CA SER A 7 8.28 -20.33 -19.41
C SER A 7 8.03 -20.00 -20.89
N ASN A 8 6.78 -19.72 -21.27
CA ASN A 8 6.35 -19.60 -22.67
C ASN A 8 5.74 -18.23 -23.01
N HIS A 9 5.44 -17.39 -22.02
CA HIS A 9 4.73 -16.11 -22.22
C HIS A 9 5.23 -15.01 -21.28
N VAL A 10 5.45 -13.81 -21.83
CA VAL A 10 6.00 -12.65 -21.08
C VAL A 10 5.04 -12.17 -19.98
N LEU A 11 3.72 -12.23 -20.21
CA LEU A 11 2.69 -11.86 -19.22
C LEU A 11 2.27 -13.01 -18.30
N ALA A 12 2.79 -14.24 -18.51
CA ALA A 12 2.26 -15.48 -17.94
C ALA A 12 0.74 -15.75 -18.16
N ALA A 13 0.11 -15.04 -19.10
CA ALA A 13 -1.31 -15.22 -19.48
C ALA A 13 -1.65 -16.67 -19.87
N ASP A 14 -0.69 -17.42 -20.42
CA ASP A 14 -0.78 -18.84 -20.77
C ASP A 14 -1.07 -19.77 -19.57
N LEU A 15 -0.82 -19.32 -18.33
CA LEU A 15 -1.08 -20.10 -17.12
C LEU A 15 -2.49 -19.87 -16.54
N TRP A 16 -3.22 -18.88 -17.03
CA TRP A 16 -4.56 -18.53 -16.56
C TRP A 16 -5.66 -19.26 -17.37
N PRO A 17 -6.88 -19.38 -16.82
CA PRO A 17 -8.05 -19.76 -17.60
C PRO A 17 -8.26 -18.83 -18.80
N SER A 18 -8.68 -19.39 -19.93
CA SER A 18 -8.73 -18.69 -21.22
C SER A 18 -9.55 -17.39 -21.24
N HIS A 19 -10.56 -17.25 -20.38
CA HIS A 19 -11.29 -15.97 -20.23
C HIS A 19 -10.43 -14.89 -19.56
N ILE A 20 -9.63 -15.25 -18.56
CA ILE A 20 -8.68 -14.34 -17.88
C ILE A 20 -7.50 -14.02 -18.77
N SER A 21 -6.92 -15.02 -19.46
CA SER A 21 -5.81 -14.80 -20.40
C SER A 21 -6.17 -13.74 -21.44
N ARG A 22 -7.38 -13.82 -22.01
CA ARG A 22 -7.91 -12.82 -22.94
C ARG A 22 -8.04 -11.43 -22.33
N ILE A 23 -8.50 -11.31 -21.09
CA ILE A 23 -8.61 -10.02 -20.39
C ILE A 23 -7.22 -9.41 -20.18
N ILE A 24 -6.21 -10.22 -19.80
CA ILE A 24 -4.82 -9.78 -19.64
C ILE A 24 -4.25 -9.32 -20.99
N GLU A 25 -4.37 -10.14 -22.03
CA GLU A 25 -3.85 -9.88 -23.37
C GLU A 25 -4.57 -8.72 -24.09
N SER A 26 -5.84 -8.46 -23.79
CA SER A 26 -6.60 -7.39 -24.46
C SER A 26 -6.22 -5.98 -24.04
N HIS A 27 -5.63 -5.81 -22.83
CA HIS A 27 -5.21 -4.50 -22.33
C HIS A 27 -3.69 -4.31 -22.27
N VAL A 28 -2.89 -5.36 -22.49
CA VAL A 28 -1.42 -5.30 -22.60
C VAL A 28 -0.95 -6.07 -23.83
N HIS A 29 -0.54 -5.34 -24.87
CA HIS A 29 0.01 -5.95 -26.08
C HIS A 29 1.49 -6.29 -25.88
N VAL A 30 1.85 -7.57 -26.02
CA VAL A 30 3.22 -8.08 -25.77
C VAL A 30 4.26 -7.45 -26.71
N GLY A 31 3.87 -7.11 -27.95
CA GLY A 31 4.77 -6.48 -28.92
C GLY A 31 5.21 -5.05 -28.56
N ASP A 32 4.52 -4.42 -27.60
CA ASP A 32 4.75 -3.02 -27.21
C ASP A 32 5.63 -2.93 -25.95
N LEU A 33 5.99 -4.08 -25.36
CA LEU A 33 6.81 -4.14 -24.15
C LEU A 33 8.29 -3.90 -24.45
N LEU A 34 8.86 -2.97 -23.69
CA LEU A 34 10.30 -2.70 -23.68
C LEU A 34 11.04 -3.76 -22.85
N GLU A 35 12.30 -4.04 -23.17
CA GLU A 35 13.11 -5.09 -22.51
C GLU A 35 13.15 -4.95 -20.98
N TRP A 36 13.23 -3.71 -20.46
CA TRP A 36 13.22 -3.46 -19.02
C TRP A 36 11.88 -3.82 -18.34
N GLN A 37 10.79 -3.95 -19.10
CA GLN A 37 9.49 -4.41 -18.60
C GLN A 37 9.40 -5.95 -18.51
N HIS A 38 10.34 -6.69 -19.09
CA HIS A 38 10.38 -8.15 -18.97
C HIS A 38 11.02 -8.53 -17.64
N PHE A 39 10.23 -8.99 -16.66
CA PHE A 39 10.77 -9.37 -15.36
C PHE A 39 11.67 -10.61 -15.49
N PRO A 40 12.86 -10.65 -14.87
CA PRO A 40 13.81 -11.75 -15.08
C PRO A 40 13.26 -13.12 -14.64
N SER A 41 13.49 -14.13 -15.47
CA SER A 41 13.13 -15.52 -15.15
C SER A 41 14.25 -16.28 -14.41
N SER A 42 15.45 -15.69 -14.31
CA SER A 42 16.64 -16.28 -13.67
C SER A 42 17.50 -15.26 -12.90
N LEU A 43 18.35 -15.76 -11.99
CA LEU A 43 19.28 -14.90 -11.22
C LEU A 43 20.36 -14.24 -12.08
N SER A 44 20.79 -14.88 -13.17
CA SER A 44 21.78 -14.33 -14.11
C SER A 44 21.22 -13.14 -14.90
N GLN A 45 19.97 -13.23 -15.36
CA GLN A 45 19.26 -12.09 -15.95
C GLN A 45 19.06 -10.97 -14.93
N PHE A 46 18.68 -11.29 -13.69
CA PHE A 46 18.55 -10.30 -12.60
C PHE A 46 19.84 -9.49 -12.39
N VAL A 47 21.02 -10.11 -12.51
CA VAL A 47 22.31 -9.43 -12.38
C VAL A 47 22.55 -8.39 -13.49
N GLN A 48 21.96 -8.55 -14.69
CA GLN A 48 22.06 -7.54 -15.76
C GLN A 48 20.96 -6.49 -15.66
N TRP A 49 19.75 -6.91 -15.29
CA TRP A 49 18.53 -6.09 -15.32
C TRP A 49 18.37 -5.18 -14.09
N GLY A 50 18.70 -5.69 -12.90
CA GLY A 50 18.40 -5.03 -11.63
C GLY A 50 19.62 -4.84 -10.72
N ALA A 51 19.49 -3.91 -9.79
CA ALA A 51 20.43 -3.66 -8.70
C ALA A 51 19.67 -3.51 -7.37
N VAL A 52 20.40 -3.47 -6.26
CA VAL A 52 19.86 -3.07 -4.96
C VAL A 52 20.52 -1.76 -4.57
N SER A 53 19.70 -0.72 -4.37
CA SER A 53 20.17 0.58 -3.87
C SER A 53 19.72 0.80 -2.42
N GLN A 54 20.42 1.66 -1.71
CA GLN A 54 19.94 2.18 -0.43
C GLN A 54 18.95 3.32 -0.70
N ASP A 55 17.84 3.35 0.04
CA ASP A 55 16.93 4.48 0.04
C ASP A 55 17.53 5.63 0.87
N CYS A 56 17.97 6.69 0.21
CA CYS A 56 18.52 7.88 0.86
C CYS A 56 17.43 8.83 1.40
N THR A 57 16.16 8.62 1.07
CA THR A 57 15.05 9.47 1.55
C THR A 57 14.62 9.13 2.98
N VAL A 58 14.97 7.92 3.46
CA VAL A 58 14.57 7.43 4.78
C VAL A 58 15.71 7.58 5.80
N ASP A 59 15.59 8.57 6.68
CA ASP A 59 16.53 8.92 7.77
C ASP A 59 16.82 7.77 8.78
N LYS A 60 16.09 6.66 8.69
CA LYS A 60 16.34 5.48 9.53
C LYS A 60 17.52 4.68 8.97
N LYS A 61 18.71 4.85 9.59
CA LYS A 61 19.98 4.09 9.40
C LYS A 61 19.90 2.53 9.41
N SER A 62 18.71 1.93 9.44
CA SER A 62 18.47 0.50 9.35
C SER A 62 17.43 0.10 8.28
N ARG A 63 16.78 1.05 7.58
CA ARG A 63 15.52 0.80 6.85
C ARG A 63 15.36 1.72 5.63
N SER A 64 15.97 1.35 4.53
CA SER A 64 15.27 0.67 3.43
C SER A 64 16.27 0.47 2.29
N PHE A 65 16.27 -0.71 1.69
CA PHE A 65 16.86 -0.90 0.38
C PHE A 65 15.73 -1.03 -0.64
N LEU A 66 16.00 -0.63 -1.87
CA LEU A 66 15.07 -0.72 -2.98
C LEU A 66 15.68 -1.65 -4.01
N LEU A 67 14.84 -2.49 -4.62
CA LEU A 67 15.18 -3.16 -5.86
C LEU A 67 14.99 -2.14 -6.99
N VAL A 68 16.01 -1.90 -7.82
CA VAL A 68 16.03 -0.77 -8.78
C VAL A 68 16.53 -1.22 -10.15
N TYR A 69 16.03 -0.60 -11.22
CA TYR A 69 16.49 -0.88 -12.58
C TYR A 69 17.96 -0.42 -12.73
N LYS A 70 18.80 -1.24 -13.38
CA LYS A 70 20.20 -0.87 -13.66
C LYS A 70 20.34 0.15 -14.78
N THR A 71 19.54 -0.02 -15.82
CA THR A 71 19.55 0.80 -17.03
C THR A 71 18.11 0.95 -17.49
N ILE A 72 17.59 2.18 -17.44
CA ILE A 72 16.37 2.55 -18.16
C ILE A 72 16.81 3.15 -19.50
N PRO A 73 16.20 2.80 -20.65
CA PRO A 73 16.67 3.22 -21.97
C PRO A 73 16.39 4.69 -22.32
N TYR A 74 15.87 5.49 -21.39
CA TYR A 74 15.54 6.90 -21.61
C TYR A 74 16.67 7.84 -21.18
N ASN A 75 16.70 9.05 -21.75
CA ASN A 75 17.65 10.14 -21.45
C ASN A 75 17.41 10.79 -20.08
N GLU A 76 17.19 9.96 -19.06
CA GLU A 76 17.08 10.35 -17.66
C GLU A 76 18.46 10.77 -17.10
N PRO A 77 18.53 11.68 -16.12
CA PRO A 77 19.80 12.09 -15.54
C PRO A 77 20.48 10.90 -14.84
N SER A 78 21.76 10.67 -15.14
CA SER A 78 22.56 9.51 -14.71
C SER A 78 22.65 9.28 -13.19
N SER A 79 22.15 10.20 -12.36
CA SER A 79 22.10 10.10 -10.90
C SER A 79 20.76 9.60 -10.35
N ALA A 80 19.72 9.51 -11.17
CA ALA A 80 18.39 9.08 -10.74
C ALA A 80 18.32 7.55 -10.59
N VAL A 81 17.51 7.11 -9.62
CA VAL A 81 17.36 5.70 -9.25
C VAL A 81 15.89 5.34 -9.33
N TYR A 82 15.57 4.30 -10.10
CA TYR A 82 14.19 3.92 -10.43
C TYR A 82 13.82 2.60 -9.75
N PRO A 83 12.91 2.61 -8.77
CA PRO A 83 12.38 1.39 -8.16
C PRO A 83 11.79 0.44 -9.20
N ILE A 84 12.06 -0.85 -9.03
CA ILE A 84 11.38 -1.91 -9.79
C ILE A 84 9.99 -2.08 -9.22
N SER A 85 9.00 -1.63 -10.00
CA SER A 85 7.60 -2.00 -9.84
C SER A 85 7.23 -3.17 -10.77
N VAL A 86 6.31 -4.00 -10.32
CA VAL A 86 5.89 -5.25 -10.96
C VAL A 86 4.37 -5.40 -10.93
N ARG A 87 3.79 -5.82 -12.06
CA ARG A 87 2.37 -6.17 -12.19
C ARG A 87 2.12 -7.57 -11.63
N ILE A 88 1.13 -7.68 -10.75
CA ILE A 88 0.74 -8.91 -10.04
C ILE A 88 -0.76 -9.11 -10.23
N TYR A 89 -1.17 -10.25 -10.78
CA TYR A 89 -2.57 -10.62 -11.00
C TYR A 89 -3.07 -11.53 -9.87
N GLY A 90 -4.25 -11.29 -9.33
CA GLY A 90 -4.83 -12.16 -8.32
C GLY A 90 -6.22 -11.74 -7.87
N TYR A 91 -6.81 -12.54 -6.99
CA TYR A 91 -8.13 -12.27 -6.45
C TYR A 91 -8.03 -11.54 -5.11
N LEU A 92 -8.77 -10.45 -5.01
CA LEU A 92 -8.83 -9.58 -3.84
C LEU A 92 -9.51 -10.32 -2.67
N GLN A 93 -8.84 -10.49 -1.53
CA GLN A 93 -9.42 -11.13 -0.35
C GLN A 93 -9.80 -10.11 0.74
N HIS A 94 -8.85 -9.26 1.10
CA HIS A 94 -9.02 -8.21 2.10
C HIS A 94 -8.25 -6.97 1.66
N PHE A 95 -8.81 -5.79 1.91
CA PHE A 95 -8.19 -4.53 1.53
C PHE A 95 -8.64 -3.37 2.42
N SER A 96 -7.82 -2.33 2.46
CA SER A 96 -8.10 -1.03 3.06
C SER A 96 -7.30 -0.03 2.23
N LEU A 97 -7.94 0.56 1.22
CA LEU A 97 -7.27 1.35 0.16
C LEU A 97 -7.62 2.83 0.15
N GLY A 98 -8.67 3.25 0.88
CA GLY A 98 -9.03 4.66 1.01
C GLY A 98 -7.86 5.53 1.50
N ASP A 99 -7.96 6.83 1.30
CA ASP A 99 -6.85 7.80 1.39
C ASP A 99 -6.02 7.75 2.67
N VAL A 100 -6.65 7.40 3.80
CA VAL A 100 -6.02 7.29 5.12
C VAL A 100 -5.81 5.85 5.59
N GLY A 101 -6.14 4.85 4.76
CA GLY A 101 -6.04 3.43 5.06
C GLY A 101 -6.76 3.06 6.36
N ASN A 102 -6.01 2.48 7.30
CA ASN A 102 -6.51 2.09 8.63
C ASN A 102 -6.38 3.18 9.72
N TRP A 103 -6.22 4.46 9.35
CA TRP A 103 -6.04 5.54 10.33
C TRP A 103 -7.36 6.16 10.79
N GLU A 104 -7.55 6.19 12.11
CA GLU A 104 -8.80 6.59 12.78
C GLU A 104 -8.74 8.03 13.32
N GLY A 105 -7.85 8.88 12.81
CA GLY A 105 -7.66 10.28 13.26
C GLY A 105 -6.65 10.47 14.42
N ASP A 106 -6.21 9.41 15.08
CA ASP A 106 -5.24 9.49 16.18
C ASP A 106 -3.82 9.79 15.68
N SER A 107 -3.34 11.01 15.93
CA SER A 107 -2.00 11.47 15.53
C SER A 107 -0.85 10.65 16.14
N SER A 108 -1.06 9.98 17.28
CA SER A 108 -0.04 9.09 17.88
C SER A 108 0.15 7.78 17.08
N ARG A 109 -0.90 7.37 16.36
CA ARG A 109 -0.96 6.17 15.52
C ARG A 109 -0.66 6.43 14.05
N ALA A 110 -0.48 7.70 13.63
CA ALA A 110 -0.14 8.07 12.26
C ALA A 110 1.08 7.31 11.68
N GLN A 111 2.08 6.99 12.52
CA GLN A 111 3.26 6.20 12.12
C GLN A 111 2.97 4.75 11.70
N TYR A 112 1.78 4.24 12.05
CA TYR A 112 1.29 2.89 11.73
C TYR A 112 0.16 2.91 10.69
N ALA A 113 -0.26 4.10 10.25
CA ALA A 113 -1.27 4.30 9.23
C ALA A 113 -0.81 3.70 7.90
N ALA A 114 -1.59 2.78 7.37
CA ALA A 114 -1.25 2.08 6.15
C ALA A 114 -2.49 1.68 5.34
N GLN A 115 -2.33 1.78 4.03
CA GLN A 115 -3.18 1.11 3.06
C GLN A 115 -2.69 -0.33 2.91
N THR A 116 -3.61 -1.28 2.81
CA THR A 116 -3.31 -2.72 2.74
C THR A 116 -4.14 -3.42 1.68
N ILE A 117 -3.54 -4.45 1.08
CA ILE A 117 -4.20 -5.34 0.12
C ILE A 117 -3.66 -6.77 0.31
N ASN A 118 -4.55 -7.75 0.30
CA ASN A 118 -4.21 -9.17 0.35
C ASN A 118 -4.80 -9.89 -0.87
N LEU A 119 -3.92 -10.46 -1.69
CA LEU A 119 -4.29 -11.21 -2.89
C LEU A 119 -4.09 -12.72 -2.70
N THR A 120 -4.91 -13.50 -3.40
CA THR A 120 -4.83 -14.97 -3.47
C THR A 120 -5.01 -15.49 -4.89
N GLY A 121 -4.64 -16.75 -5.13
CA GLY A 121 -4.87 -17.42 -6.42
C GLY A 121 -6.29 -17.95 -6.64
N ASN A 122 -7.15 -17.96 -5.62
CA ASN A 122 -8.54 -18.49 -5.67
C ASN A 122 -8.68 -19.87 -6.36
N GLY A 123 -7.73 -20.78 -6.12
CA GLY A 123 -7.69 -22.12 -6.74
C GLY A 123 -6.93 -22.21 -8.07
N LEU A 124 -6.51 -21.09 -8.67
CA LEU A 124 -5.65 -21.04 -9.86
C LEU A 124 -4.16 -21.23 -9.48
N ASP A 125 -3.87 -22.35 -8.83
CA ASP A 125 -2.60 -22.59 -8.14
C ASP A 125 -1.37 -22.53 -9.08
N VAL A 126 -1.51 -22.89 -10.36
CA VAL A 126 -0.40 -22.87 -11.33
C VAL A 126 0.05 -21.44 -11.66
N ALA A 127 -0.89 -20.59 -12.12
CA ALA A 127 -0.61 -19.18 -12.40
C ALA A 127 -0.15 -18.43 -11.14
N TRP A 128 -0.81 -18.68 -10.02
CA TRP A 128 -0.47 -18.07 -8.74
C TRP A 128 0.93 -18.47 -8.26
N LYS A 129 1.26 -19.76 -8.31
CA LYS A 129 2.60 -20.25 -7.96
C LYS A 129 3.69 -19.66 -8.84
N ASN A 130 3.48 -19.54 -10.16
CA ASN A 130 4.47 -18.92 -11.05
C ASN A 130 4.81 -17.49 -10.59
N GLN A 131 3.80 -16.66 -10.29
CA GLN A 131 4.04 -15.32 -9.78
C GLN A 131 4.80 -15.31 -8.45
N LEU A 132 4.37 -16.13 -7.48
CA LEU A 132 5.06 -16.27 -6.19
C LEU A 132 6.53 -16.70 -6.35
N ASP A 133 6.82 -17.61 -7.29
CA ASP A 133 8.19 -18.07 -7.56
C ASP A 133 9.04 -16.94 -8.17
N ARG A 134 8.49 -16.12 -9.09
CA ARG A 134 9.19 -14.95 -9.64
C ARG A 134 9.45 -13.87 -8.58
N LEU A 135 8.48 -13.60 -7.69
CA LEU A 135 8.67 -12.65 -6.59
C LEU A 135 9.72 -13.16 -5.59
N ASN A 136 9.76 -14.46 -5.30
CA ASN A 136 10.81 -15.07 -4.48
C ASN A 136 12.18 -15.09 -5.17
N LEU A 137 12.25 -15.13 -6.51
CA LEU A 137 13.48 -14.98 -7.28
C LEU A 137 14.10 -13.58 -7.07
N ALA A 138 13.29 -12.51 -7.12
CA ALA A 138 13.72 -11.16 -6.78
C ALA A 138 14.20 -11.06 -5.32
N ALA A 139 13.48 -11.66 -4.37
CA ALA A 139 13.92 -11.73 -2.97
C ALA A 139 15.26 -12.46 -2.80
N THR A 140 15.47 -13.54 -3.55
CA THR A 140 16.73 -14.31 -3.57
C THR A 140 17.88 -13.49 -4.18
N PHE A 141 17.63 -12.75 -5.25
CA PHE A 141 18.58 -11.82 -5.84
C PHE A 141 18.98 -10.73 -4.82
N ALA A 142 18.01 -10.07 -4.20
CA ALA A 142 18.27 -9.03 -3.20
C ALA A 142 19.08 -9.54 -2.00
N SER A 143 18.77 -10.75 -1.52
CA SER A 143 19.53 -11.43 -0.45
C SER A 143 20.99 -11.68 -0.85
N ARG A 144 21.24 -12.15 -2.08
CA ARG A 144 22.60 -12.38 -2.60
C ARG A 144 23.36 -11.07 -2.81
N ALA A 145 22.71 -10.05 -3.38
CA ALA A 145 23.30 -8.72 -3.60
C ALA A 145 23.73 -8.06 -2.29
N LEU A 146 22.88 -8.10 -1.26
CA LEU A 146 23.18 -7.55 0.06
C LEU A 146 24.09 -8.44 0.92
N LYS A 147 24.32 -9.70 0.52
CA LYS A 147 24.99 -10.74 1.33
C LYS A 147 24.33 -10.94 2.70
N ILE A 148 23.01 -10.85 2.76
CA ILE A 148 22.19 -11.04 3.98
C ILE A 148 21.18 -12.14 3.71
N PRO A 149 21.12 -13.21 4.54
CA PRO A 149 20.21 -14.33 4.30
C PRO A 149 18.74 -13.91 4.43
N LEU A 150 17.87 -14.46 3.58
CA LEU A 150 16.42 -14.43 3.81
C LEU A 150 16.10 -15.20 5.10
N ALA A 151 15.17 -14.68 5.90
CA ALA A 151 14.69 -15.42 7.08
C ALA A 151 13.94 -16.71 6.72
N GLN A 152 13.32 -16.74 5.53
CA GLN A 152 12.52 -17.85 4.99
C GLN A 152 12.09 -17.53 3.54
N THR A 153 11.40 -18.44 2.85
CA THR A 153 10.61 -18.09 1.64
C THR A 153 9.62 -16.97 1.97
N GLN A 154 9.69 -15.86 1.23
CA GLN A 154 8.97 -14.61 1.55
C GLN A 154 7.50 -14.69 1.14
N PHE A 155 7.23 -15.16 -0.08
CA PHE A 155 5.89 -15.23 -0.67
C PHE A 155 5.47 -16.71 -0.79
N ARG A 156 4.26 -17.10 -0.36
CA ARG A 156 3.91 -18.54 -0.21
C ARG A 156 2.51 -18.98 -0.63
N ARG A 157 1.47 -18.28 -0.16
CA ARG A 157 0.06 -18.67 -0.35
C ARG A 157 -0.83 -17.48 -0.66
N GLN A 158 -0.57 -16.36 0.00
CA GLN A 158 -1.20 -15.07 -0.22
C GLN A 158 -0.13 -14.00 -0.36
N LEU A 159 -0.43 -12.90 -1.05
CA LEU A 159 0.41 -11.72 -1.15
C LEU A 159 -0.23 -10.59 -0.36
N TYR A 160 0.29 -10.36 0.85
CA TYR A 160 0.00 -9.17 1.63
C TYR A 160 0.95 -8.05 1.22
N MET A 161 0.38 -6.93 0.79
CA MET A 161 1.11 -5.71 0.43
C MET A 161 0.63 -4.55 1.31
N GLN A 162 1.54 -3.64 1.64
CA GLN A 162 1.28 -2.56 2.57
C GLN A 162 2.02 -1.30 2.15
N ARG A 163 1.31 -0.18 2.02
CA ARG A 163 1.87 1.15 1.76
C ARG A 163 1.61 2.05 2.97
N LYS A 164 2.63 2.80 3.42
CA LYS A 164 2.42 3.82 4.47
C LYS A 164 1.57 4.96 3.92
N VAL A 165 0.60 5.39 4.71
CA VAL A 165 -0.22 6.58 4.43
C VAL A 165 0.56 7.85 4.76
N PHE A 166 1.31 7.84 5.87
CA PHE A 166 2.10 8.99 6.31
C PHE A 166 3.58 8.63 6.47
N ASP A 167 4.45 9.50 5.98
CA ASP A 167 5.87 9.49 6.32
C ASP A 167 6.24 10.65 7.23
N LYS A 168 7.18 10.39 8.15
CA LYS A 168 7.62 11.39 9.12
C LYS A 168 8.59 12.35 8.44
N ILE A 169 8.27 13.63 8.45
CA ILE A 169 9.19 14.68 7.98
C ILE A 169 10.29 14.83 9.04
N SER A 170 11.53 14.52 8.70
CA SER A 170 12.67 14.84 9.56
C SER A 170 12.85 16.37 9.58
N PRO A 171 13.07 16.99 10.76
CA PRO A 171 13.37 18.41 10.81
C PRO A 171 14.65 18.68 10.01
N PRO A 172 14.75 19.81 9.29
CA PRO A 172 15.94 20.13 8.51
C PRO A 172 17.16 20.14 9.43
N SER A 173 18.19 19.38 9.08
CA SER A 173 19.45 19.37 9.81
C SER A 173 20.05 20.78 9.78
N SER A 174 20.45 21.30 10.94
CA SER A 174 20.81 22.71 11.14
C SER A 174 22.10 23.17 10.45
N GLN A 175 22.59 22.40 9.46
CA GLN A 175 23.83 22.63 8.71
C GLN A 175 23.61 23.12 7.28
N GLN A 176 22.36 23.22 6.79
CA GLN A 176 22.04 23.91 5.52
C GLN A 176 21.32 25.25 5.77
N LEU A 177 22.04 26.19 6.38
CA LEU A 177 21.70 27.61 6.33
C LEU A 177 22.37 28.25 5.11
N SER A 178 21.80 28.02 3.92
CA SER A 178 22.01 28.90 2.77
C SER A 178 20.85 29.91 2.74
N PRO A 179 21.10 31.22 2.89
CA PRO A 179 20.04 32.22 2.93
C PRO A 179 19.56 32.54 1.51
N SER A 180 18.62 31.76 0.99
CA SER A 180 17.96 32.02 -0.29
C SER A 180 16.45 31.82 -0.20
N SER A 181 15.73 32.95 -0.25
CA SER A 181 14.27 33.08 -0.38
C SER A 181 13.41 32.51 0.76
N THR A 182 13.07 33.37 1.71
CA THR A 182 11.79 33.28 2.42
C THR A 182 10.63 33.38 1.42
N ASP A 183 9.98 32.26 1.14
CA ASP A 183 8.63 32.25 0.58
C ASP A 183 7.71 31.46 1.54
N PRO A 184 7.04 32.15 2.48
CA PRO A 184 6.21 31.50 3.48
C PRO A 184 4.93 30.99 2.82
N LEU A 185 4.62 29.71 3.03
CA LEU A 185 3.37 29.04 2.60
C LEU A 185 3.28 28.71 1.09
N GLN A 186 4.24 27.96 0.54
CA GLN A 186 3.87 26.98 -0.50
C GLN A 186 3.05 25.82 0.10
N VAL A 187 1.83 26.15 0.53
CA VAL A 187 0.76 25.16 0.73
C VAL A 187 0.43 24.65 -0.66
N ASN A 188 0.87 23.42 -0.95
CA ASN A 188 0.70 22.78 -2.25
C ASN A 188 -0.79 22.84 -2.65
N PRO A 189 -1.18 23.55 -3.74
CA PRO A 189 -2.57 23.95 -3.96
C PRO A 189 -3.57 22.78 -4.14
N HIS A 190 -3.06 21.57 -4.37
CA HIS A 190 -3.83 20.32 -4.37
C HIS A 190 -4.27 19.83 -2.97
N MET A 191 -3.86 20.47 -1.87
CA MET A 191 -4.22 20.03 -0.51
C MET A 191 -5.60 20.49 0.00
N ARG A 192 -6.42 21.20 -0.79
CA ARG A 192 -7.74 21.67 -0.31
C ARG A 192 -8.72 20.53 -0.01
N ASP A 193 -8.63 19.43 -0.76
CA ASP A 193 -9.53 18.28 -0.66
C ASP A 193 -8.84 17.03 -0.06
N GLY A 194 -7.63 17.19 0.49
CA GLY A 194 -6.89 16.10 1.14
C GLY A 194 -7.45 15.75 2.53
N PRO A 195 -7.19 14.53 3.03
CA PRO A 195 -7.66 14.13 4.36
C PRO A 195 -7.09 15.01 5.48
N HIS A 196 -7.84 15.17 6.57
CA HIS A 196 -7.37 15.89 7.76
C HIS A 196 -6.04 15.32 8.26
N MET A 197 -4.98 16.12 8.18
CA MET A 197 -3.63 15.66 8.51
C MET A 197 -3.45 15.45 10.01
N PRO A 198 -2.73 14.39 10.45
CA PRO A 198 -2.28 14.27 11.83
C PRO A 198 -1.36 15.44 12.21
N THR A 199 -1.43 15.87 13.48
CA THR A 199 -0.53 16.90 14.02
C THR A 199 0.92 16.51 13.78
N GLY A 200 1.69 17.42 13.17
CA GLY A 200 2.98 17.12 12.54
C GLY A 200 4.06 16.50 13.43
N PRO A 201 5.16 15.98 12.85
CA PRO A 201 5.63 16.27 11.50
C PRO A 201 5.36 15.11 10.52
N TRP A 202 4.24 15.15 9.80
CA TRP A 202 3.80 14.10 8.88
C TRP A 202 3.55 14.66 7.48
N LYS A 203 3.97 13.91 6.47
CA LYS A 203 3.61 14.10 5.06
C LYS A 203 2.66 12.97 4.66
N TRP A 204 1.56 13.28 3.98
CA TRP A 204 0.71 12.27 3.35
C TRP A 204 1.34 11.81 2.04
N ASN A 205 1.30 10.51 1.81
CA ASN A 205 1.89 9.88 0.63
C ASN A 205 0.96 9.91 -0.59
N GLY A 206 -0.25 10.46 -0.45
CA GLY A 206 -1.27 10.54 -1.50
C GLY A 206 -2.12 9.26 -1.62
N PRO A 207 -3.17 9.28 -2.44
CA PRO A 207 -4.04 8.12 -2.66
C PRO A 207 -3.27 6.94 -3.26
N ILE A 208 -3.92 5.77 -3.28
CA ILE A 208 -3.60 4.70 -4.24
C ILE A 208 -4.54 4.91 -5.42
N GLU A 209 -4.02 4.85 -6.63
CA GLU A 209 -4.86 4.94 -7.82
C GLU A 209 -5.62 3.62 -8.00
N ILE A 210 -6.95 3.70 -8.07
CA ILE A 210 -7.83 2.54 -8.27
C ILE A 210 -8.58 2.73 -9.58
N LEU A 211 -8.43 1.75 -10.46
CA LEU A 211 -8.91 1.77 -11.84
C LEU A 211 -9.83 0.57 -12.10
N ASP A 212 -10.65 0.66 -13.13
CA ASP A 212 -11.58 -0.38 -13.56
C ASP A 212 -11.54 -0.54 -15.09
N LEU A 213 -11.28 -1.77 -15.54
CA LEU A 213 -11.30 -2.14 -16.96
C LEU A 213 -12.75 -2.39 -17.41
N GLN A 214 -13.26 -1.50 -18.25
CA GLN A 214 -14.59 -1.59 -18.82
C GLN A 214 -14.66 -2.63 -19.96
N LYS A 215 -15.89 -3.04 -20.30
CA LYS A 215 -16.17 -4.06 -21.33
C LYS A 215 -15.78 -3.65 -22.75
N ASP A 216 -15.57 -2.36 -22.99
CA ASP A 216 -15.06 -1.79 -24.25
C ASP A 216 -13.52 -1.66 -24.27
N GLY A 217 -12.84 -2.09 -23.21
CA GLY A 217 -11.39 -1.97 -23.04
C GLY A 217 -10.92 -0.62 -22.47
N THR A 218 -11.83 0.32 -22.19
CA THR A 218 -11.45 1.58 -21.53
C THR A 218 -11.10 1.36 -20.06
N ILE A 219 -10.13 2.14 -19.56
CA ILE A 219 -9.72 2.10 -18.16
C ILE A 219 -10.14 3.42 -17.51
N ILE A 220 -10.95 3.36 -16.46
CA ILE A 220 -11.48 4.53 -15.76
C ILE A 220 -11.14 4.49 -14.26
N PRO A 221 -10.96 5.64 -13.59
CA PRO A 221 -10.79 5.67 -12.14
C PRO A 221 -12.09 5.32 -11.41
N ILE A 222 -11.97 4.59 -10.30
CA ILE A 222 -13.07 4.21 -9.41
C ILE A 222 -12.72 4.44 -7.94
N HIS A 223 -13.73 4.52 -7.09
CA HIS A 223 -13.59 4.63 -5.63
C HIS A 223 -13.50 3.22 -5.00
N GLU A 224 -12.71 3.01 -3.93
CA GLU A 224 -12.51 1.69 -3.31
C GLU A 224 -13.80 1.01 -2.81
N ILE A 225 -14.87 1.77 -2.57
CA ILE A 225 -16.20 1.21 -2.21
C ILE A 225 -16.80 0.34 -3.31
N LEU A 226 -16.34 0.49 -4.56
CA LEU A 226 -16.78 -0.32 -5.69
C LEU A 226 -15.99 -1.64 -5.83
N LEU A 227 -14.90 -1.82 -5.09
CA LEU A 227 -14.16 -3.09 -5.03
C LEU A 227 -14.85 -4.09 -4.09
N ALA A 228 -14.77 -5.37 -4.41
CA ALA A 228 -15.29 -6.45 -3.60
C ALA A 228 -14.25 -7.56 -3.34
N SER A 229 -14.42 -8.29 -2.23
CA SER A 229 -13.72 -9.56 -2.05
C SER A 229 -14.16 -10.53 -3.14
N GLY A 230 -13.18 -11.11 -3.84
CA GLY A 230 -13.37 -11.93 -5.03
C GLY A 230 -13.11 -11.19 -6.35
N ASP A 231 -12.94 -9.85 -6.36
CA ASP A 231 -12.59 -9.15 -7.61
C ASP A 231 -11.23 -9.65 -8.13
N LEU A 232 -11.16 -9.93 -9.43
CA LEU A 232 -9.89 -10.16 -10.12
C LEU A 232 -9.23 -8.80 -10.37
N VAL A 233 -8.02 -8.64 -9.86
CA VAL A 233 -7.27 -7.39 -9.95
C VAL A 233 -5.87 -7.63 -10.50
N GLU A 234 -5.36 -6.65 -11.24
CA GLU A 234 -3.94 -6.41 -11.43
C GLU A 234 -3.49 -5.35 -10.41
N VAL A 235 -2.33 -5.56 -9.79
CA VAL A 235 -1.74 -4.63 -8.82
C VAL A 235 -0.32 -4.29 -9.27
N ASP A 236 0.00 -3.00 -9.36
CA ASP A 236 1.39 -2.55 -9.46
C ASP A 236 2.00 -2.42 -8.07
N ALA A 237 3.12 -3.11 -7.84
CA ALA A 237 3.79 -3.16 -6.54
C ALA A 237 5.30 -2.98 -6.64
N GLU A 238 5.90 -2.27 -5.68
CA GLU A 238 7.35 -2.14 -5.52
C GLU A 238 7.90 -3.01 -4.38
N PHE A 239 9.20 -3.32 -4.41
CA PHE A 239 9.88 -4.12 -3.38
C PHE A 239 10.49 -3.25 -2.26
N ASP A 240 9.96 -3.39 -1.05
CA ASP A 240 10.47 -2.77 0.17
C ASP A 240 11.41 -3.74 0.91
N LEU A 241 12.73 -3.50 0.88
CA LEU A 241 13.73 -4.39 1.48
C LEU A 241 14.18 -3.90 2.87
N VAL A 242 13.94 -4.70 3.91
CA VAL A 242 14.20 -4.33 5.30
C VAL A 242 15.16 -5.32 5.97
N ILE A 243 16.27 -4.82 6.52
CA ILE A 243 17.18 -5.61 7.33
C ILE A 243 16.64 -5.71 8.76
N GLY A 244 16.23 -6.91 9.15
CA GLY A 244 15.93 -7.26 10.53
C GLY A 244 17.15 -7.80 11.28
N ARG A 245 16.99 -7.99 12.59
CA ARG A 245 17.89 -8.80 13.43
C ARG A 245 17.08 -9.87 14.14
N GLY A 246 17.59 -11.09 14.21
CA GLY A 246 17.02 -12.19 15.00
C GLY A 246 17.37 -12.07 16.49
N HIS A 247 16.86 -12.99 17.31
CA HIS A 247 17.13 -13.03 18.76
C HIS A 247 18.63 -13.17 19.09
N THR A 248 19.38 -13.86 18.24
CA THR A 248 20.85 -14.02 18.35
C THR A 248 21.64 -12.82 17.82
N GLY A 249 20.97 -11.74 17.41
CA GLY A 249 21.58 -10.57 16.77
C GLY A 249 21.94 -10.75 15.29
N SER A 250 21.80 -11.96 14.73
CA SER A 250 22.04 -12.24 13.31
C SER A 250 21.17 -11.38 12.41
N LYS A 251 21.75 -10.80 11.34
CA LYS A 251 20.99 -10.03 10.34
C LYS A 251 20.21 -10.97 9.44
N HIS A 252 18.97 -10.61 9.12
CA HIS A 252 18.16 -11.30 8.12
C HIS A 252 17.43 -10.29 7.24
N LEU A 253 17.24 -10.62 5.97
CA LEU A 253 16.48 -9.81 5.04
C LEU A 253 14.99 -10.19 5.12
N ARG A 254 14.14 -9.17 5.17
CA ARG A 254 12.70 -9.26 4.89
C ARG A 254 12.39 -8.45 3.64
N VAL A 255 11.55 -9.01 2.78
CA VAL A 255 11.10 -8.40 1.53
C VAL A 255 9.60 -8.20 1.64
N PHE A 256 9.16 -6.96 1.53
CA PHE A 256 7.75 -6.57 1.52
C PHE A 256 7.39 -6.05 0.13
N LEU A 257 6.08 -5.91 -0.11
CA LEU A 257 5.54 -5.30 -1.33
C LEU A 257 4.71 -4.07 -0.96
N SER A 258 4.92 -2.99 -1.70
CA SER A 258 4.23 -1.71 -1.55
C SER A 258 3.31 -1.49 -2.75
N CYS A 259 1.99 -1.57 -2.54
CA CYS A 259 0.98 -1.34 -3.59
C CYS A 259 0.97 0.13 -4.04
N LYS A 260 0.98 0.38 -5.36
CA LYS A 260 0.95 1.74 -5.95
C LYS A 260 -0.36 2.03 -6.68
N GLN A 261 -0.83 1.06 -7.45
CA GLN A 261 -2.04 1.13 -8.27
C GLN A 261 -2.77 -0.22 -8.21
N VAL A 262 -4.09 -0.18 -8.24
CA VAL A 262 -4.95 -1.37 -8.38
C VAL A 262 -5.85 -1.17 -9.60
N LEU A 263 -5.80 -2.09 -10.56
CA LEU A 263 -6.70 -2.15 -11.70
C LEU A 263 -7.62 -3.36 -11.52
N ARG A 264 -8.93 -3.13 -11.38
CA ARG A 264 -9.91 -4.21 -11.44
C ARG A 264 -10.07 -4.67 -12.89
N LEU A 265 -9.89 -5.97 -13.10
CA LEU A 265 -10.01 -6.62 -14.40
C LEU A 265 -11.38 -7.27 -14.58
N GLN A 266 -11.96 -7.81 -13.49
CA GLN A 266 -13.27 -8.46 -13.50
C GLN A 266 -13.89 -8.40 -12.09
N PRO A 267 -15.17 -8.04 -11.95
CA PRO A 267 -15.84 -8.02 -10.66
C PRO A 267 -16.16 -9.44 -10.16
N ALA A 268 -16.23 -9.61 -8.84
CA ALA A 268 -16.50 -10.89 -8.19
C ALA A 268 -17.80 -11.58 -8.64
N SER A 269 -18.79 -10.80 -9.11
CA SER A 269 -20.07 -11.28 -9.66
C SER A 269 -19.92 -12.06 -10.97
N ASP A 270 -18.92 -11.71 -11.75
CA ASP A 270 -18.72 -12.19 -13.12
C ASP A 270 -17.72 -13.35 -13.16
N ASN A 271 -17.10 -13.68 -12.01
CA ASN A 271 -16.33 -14.90 -11.84
C ASN A 271 -17.27 -16.10 -11.94
N GLU A 272 -17.25 -16.77 -13.09
CA GLU A 272 -17.73 -18.15 -13.18
C GLU A 272 -16.92 -18.97 -12.18
N SER A 273 -17.53 -19.28 -11.04
CA SER A 273 -16.89 -20.14 -10.04
C SER A 273 -16.57 -21.47 -10.73
N PRO A 274 -15.33 -21.99 -10.61
CA PRO A 274 -14.97 -23.30 -11.13
C PRO A 274 -15.73 -24.34 -10.31
N THR A 275 -16.98 -24.55 -10.72
CA THR A 275 -17.94 -25.39 -10.02
C THR A 275 -17.47 -26.81 -10.23
N ALA A 276 -17.00 -27.42 -9.13
CA ALA A 276 -16.84 -28.85 -9.06
C ALA A 276 -18.13 -29.48 -9.60
N HIS A 277 -18.00 -30.44 -10.54
CA HIS A 277 -19.13 -31.22 -11.06
C HIS A 277 -19.70 -32.13 -9.96
N SER A 278 -20.39 -31.52 -9.01
CA SER A 278 -21.21 -32.18 -8.02
C SER A 278 -22.60 -32.35 -8.61
N MET A 279 -22.90 -33.55 -9.08
CA MET A 279 -24.26 -33.93 -9.40
C MET A 279 -25.11 -33.83 -8.13
N ASN A 280 -25.92 -32.78 -8.00
CA ASN A 280 -27.09 -32.84 -7.14
C ASN A 280 -28.21 -31.90 -7.60
N THR A 281 -29.34 -32.49 -7.96
CA THR A 281 -30.57 -31.80 -8.32
C THR A 281 -31.24 -31.26 -7.05
N GLY A 282 -31.14 -29.94 -6.83
CA GLY A 282 -31.83 -29.26 -5.75
C GLY A 282 -31.88 -27.75 -5.98
N SER A 283 -33.01 -27.25 -6.49
CA SER A 283 -33.22 -25.82 -6.71
C SER A 283 -33.31 -25.07 -5.37
N PRO A 284 -32.44 -24.07 -5.10
CA PRO A 284 -32.55 -23.27 -3.89
C PRO A 284 -33.61 -22.18 -4.06
N THR A 285 -34.64 -22.21 -3.21
CA THR A 285 -35.68 -21.18 -3.15
C THR A 285 -35.09 -19.82 -2.80
N PRO A 286 -35.40 -18.72 -3.53
CA PRO A 286 -34.80 -17.42 -3.27
C PRO A 286 -35.31 -16.78 -1.96
N VAL A 287 -34.42 -16.70 -0.96
CA VAL A 287 -34.71 -16.05 0.33
C VAL A 287 -34.62 -14.53 0.19
N LYS A 288 -35.76 -13.87 -0.06
CA LYS A 288 -35.87 -12.41 0.03
C LYS A 288 -35.80 -11.95 1.50
N ARG A 289 -34.70 -11.32 1.91
CA ARG A 289 -34.62 -10.61 3.20
C ARG A 289 -35.10 -9.17 3.05
N VAL A 290 -36.24 -8.87 3.65
CA VAL A 290 -36.76 -7.50 3.78
C VAL A 290 -36.01 -6.81 4.92
N ARG A 291 -35.37 -5.65 4.66
CA ARG A 291 -34.91 -4.75 5.72
C ARG A 291 -36.06 -3.81 6.08
N ALA A 292 -36.54 -3.90 7.31
CA ALA A 292 -37.45 -2.91 7.86
C ALA A 292 -36.66 -1.64 8.23
N PHE A 293 -36.91 -0.54 7.51
CA PHE A 293 -36.51 0.78 7.98
C PHE A 293 -37.51 1.24 9.04
N LYS A 294 -37.04 1.50 10.27
CA LYS A 294 -37.79 2.31 11.23
C LYS A 294 -37.39 3.77 11.02
N ALA A 295 -38.27 4.53 10.36
CA ALA A 295 -38.25 5.98 10.42
C ALA A 295 -38.82 6.44 11.77
N THR A 296 -38.31 7.54 12.31
CA THR A 296 -38.93 8.28 13.40
C THR A 296 -38.75 9.78 13.14
N THR A 297 -39.88 10.47 13.10
CA THR A 297 -40.16 11.91 12.92
C THR A 297 -41.45 12.14 13.73
N ASP A 298 -41.76 13.22 14.45
CA ASP A 298 -41.16 14.55 14.65
C ASP A 298 -41.45 15.07 16.11
N ASP A 299 -40.98 16.28 16.45
CA ASP A 299 -41.26 17.15 17.64
C ASP A 299 -42.77 17.62 17.75
N PRO A 300 -43.26 18.52 18.68
CA PRO A 300 -42.61 19.39 19.70
C PRO A 300 -43.29 19.64 21.11
N LEU A 301 -42.48 20.04 22.12
CA LEU A 301 -42.68 21.05 23.23
C LEU A 301 -44.02 21.13 24.08
N PRO A 302 -44.24 22.10 25.02
CA PRO A 302 -44.00 21.97 26.48
C PRO A 302 -45.25 22.43 27.33
N PRO A 303 -45.20 23.05 28.55
CA PRO A 303 -44.24 23.13 29.69
C PRO A 303 -44.87 22.91 31.11
N THR A 304 -44.08 22.89 32.22
CA THR A 304 -44.40 23.54 33.53
C THR A 304 -43.26 23.45 34.57
N SER A 305 -43.15 24.46 35.44
CA SER A 305 -42.24 24.59 36.63
C SER A 305 -43.11 24.76 37.91
N PRO A 306 -42.63 25.09 39.15
CA PRO A 306 -41.28 25.21 39.77
C PRO A 306 -41.19 24.34 41.10
N PRO A 307 -40.38 24.57 42.19
CA PRO A 307 -39.47 25.68 42.53
C PRO A 307 -38.11 25.42 43.26
N SER A 308 -37.25 26.46 43.21
CA SER A 308 -36.23 26.99 44.19
C SER A 308 -35.55 26.06 45.24
N CYS A 309 -34.23 26.15 45.52
CA CYS A 309 -33.62 27.34 46.16
C CYS A 309 -32.05 27.32 46.26
N THR A 310 -31.47 28.52 46.48
CA THR A 310 -30.18 28.85 47.17
C THR A 310 -28.81 28.25 46.73
N ASN A 311 -28.11 28.96 45.82
CA ASN A 311 -26.93 29.87 46.03
C ASN A 311 -25.88 29.65 47.17
N PRO A 312 -24.65 30.26 47.13
CA PRO A 312 -23.40 29.49 47.08
C PRO A 312 -22.33 29.88 48.16
N LYS A 313 -21.14 29.24 48.15
CA LYS A 313 -19.95 29.76 48.87
C LYS A 313 -18.58 29.40 48.26
N LYS A 314 -17.63 30.31 48.48
CA LYS A 314 -16.27 30.42 47.90
C LYS A 314 -15.22 29.59 48.65
N SER A 315 -14.15 29.16 47.97
CA SER A 315 -12.72 29.44 48.30
C SER A 315 -11.86 28.95 47.12
N LEU A 316 -11.08 29.76 46.41
CA LEU A 316 -9.78 30.35 46.76
C LEU A 316 -8.84 29.44 47.59
N LYS A 317 -7.76 28.97 46.96
CA LYS A 317 -6.43 28.94 47.56
C LYS A 317 -5.36 29.21 46.49
N HIS A 318 -4.45 30.13 46.79
CA HIS A 318 -3.21 30.32 46.05
C HIS A 318 -2.29 29.10 46.20
N ASN A 319 -1.36 28.94 45.26
CA ASN A 319 0.06 28.92 45.61
C ASN A 319 0.89 29.30 44.38
N ASN A 320 1.80 30.24 44.54
CA ASN A 320 2.68 30.71 43.48
C ASN A 320 4.08 30.97 44.04
N HIS A 321 5.09 30.62 43.24
CA HIS A 321 6.51 30.96 43.38
C HIS A 321 7.27 30.53 44.67
N HIS A 322 8.21 29.60 44.48
CA HIS A 322 9.55 29.76 45.05
C HIS A 322 10.55 29.84 43.89
N ALA A 323 11.33 30.93 43.84
CA ALA A 323 12.39 31.10 42.86
C ALA A 323 13.68 30.44 43.35
N THR A 324 14.38 29.73 42.46
CA THR A 324 15.74 29.23 42.71
C THR A 324 16.72 30.07 41.90
N VAL A 325 17.54 30.87 42.59
CA VAL A 325 18.69 31.56 42.00
C VAL A 325 19.96 30.96 42.59
N GLN A 326 20.78 30.32 41.75
CA GLN A 326 22.16 30.03 42.08
C GLN A 326 23.07 30.71 41.04
N ALA A 327 23.93 31.59 41.55
CA ALA A 327 25.03 32.20 40.81
C ALA A 327 26.32 31.38 41.03
N PRO A 328 27.31 31.44 40.12
CA PRO A 328 28.48 30.58 40.16
C PRO A 328 29.52 31.00 41.22
N LYS A 329 30.32 30.04 41.70
CA LYS A 329 31.57 30.31 42.43
C LYS A 329 32.78 30.24 41.49
N PRO A 330 33.81 31.09 41.70
CA PRO A 330 34.99 31.16 40.83
C PRO A 330 36.20 30.36 41.37
N ARG A 331 37.13 30.08 40.44
CA ARG A 331 38.47 29.48 40.56
C ARG A 331 38.53 28.00 40.92
#